data_AF-A0A836T0U4-F1
#
_entry.id   AF-A0A836T0U4-F1
#
_cell.length_a   1.000
_cell.length_b   1.000
_cell.length_c   1.000
_cell.angle_alpha   90.00
_cell.angle_beta   90.00
_cell.angle_gamma   90.00
#
_symmetry.space_group_name_H-M   'P 1'
#
loop_
_entity.id
_entity.type
_entity.pdbx_description
1 polymer ?
#
loop_
_entity_poly.entity_id
_entity_poly.type
_entity_poly.pdbx_seq_one_letter_code
_entity_poly.pdbx_strand_id
1 'polypeptide(L)'
;MAIFKEVQNCKVLELQAKRSVLLVALNKTGPHQGKQFIQSFLDHAEFSAIEIIIVLEGHVDIENISTVMWKFFNNLDPKRDFYFDAGRLGIDVTQKFPEEGYQQSWPEEIEMTAEIKTQVDKKWHDLFNK
;
A
#
# COMPACT_ATOMS: atom_id res chain seq x y z
N MET A 1 10.29 32.11 -6.20
CA MET A 1 9.00 32.71 -5.81
C MET A 1 7.93 31.65 -6.05
N ALA A 2 7.36 31.02 -5.00
CA ALA A 2 6.28 30.04 -5.17
C ALA A 2 4.97 30.74 -5.60
N ILE A 3 4.22 30.14 -6.54
CA ILE A 3 3.07 30.76 -7.24
C ILE A 3 1.82 30.88 -6.35
N PHE A 4 1.65 30.04 -5.32
CA PHE A 4 0.61 30.21 -4.30
C PHE A 4 1.21 29.92 -2.93
N LYS A 5 1.39 30.94 -2.08
CA LYS A 5 2.10 30.82 -0.80
C LYS A 5 1.16 30.62 0.40
N GLU A 6 -0.13 30.76 0.18
CA GLU A 6 -1.19 30.79 1.19
C GLU A 6 -2.14 29.57 1.14
N VAL A 7 -1.88 28.59 0.28
CA VAL A 7 -2.71 27.38 0.20
C VAL A 7 -2.59 26.58 1.50
N GLN A 8 -3.70 26.47 2.23
CA GLN A 8 -3.80 25.67 3.46
C GLN A 8 -4.52 24.33 3.26
N ASN A 9 -5.39 24.16 2.25
CA ASN A 9 -5.90 22.85 1.81
C ASN A 9 -6.65 22.89 0.45
N CYS A 10 -6.82 21.73 -0.20
CA CYS A 10 -7.81 21.44 -1.26
C CYS A 10 -8.02 19.91 -1.47
N LYS A 11 -9.16 19.50 -2.07
CA LYS A 11 -9.55 18.11 -2.40
C LYS A 11 -10.33 18.05 -3.70
N VAL A 12 -10.17 16.98 -4.50
CA VAL A 12 -11.27 16.38 -5.30
C VAL A 12 -11.10 14.87 -5.35
N LEU A 13 -12.17 14.09 -5.13
CA LEU A 13 -12.20 12.64 -5.34
C LEU A 13 -13.60 12.19 -5.82
N GLU A 14 -13.70 11.65 -7.03
CA GLU A 14 -14.78 10.76 -7.49
C GLU A 14 -14.22 9.78 -8.55
N LEU A 15 -14.32 8.45 -8.34
CA LEU A 15 -13.62 7.46 -9.17
C LEU A 15 -14.55 6.69 -10.12
N GLN A 16 -14.83 7.29 -11.28
CA GLN A 16 -14.59 6.65 -12.58
C GLN A 16 -13.19 7.09 -13.03
N ALA A 17 -12.18 6.29 -12.73
CA ALA A 17 -10.78 6.71 -12.88
C ALA A 17 -10.39 6.78 -14.37
N LYS A 18 -9.80 7.91 -14.80
CA LYS A 18 -9.19 8.02 -16.14
C LYS A 18 -8.03 7.03 -16.32
N ARG A 19 -7.33 6.71 -15.21
CA ARG A 19 -6.29 5.70 -15.16
C ARG A 19 -6.69 4.51 -14.33
N SER A 20 -6.54 3.32 -14.91
CA SER A 20 -6.79 2.06 -14.24
C SER A 20 -5.76 1.83 -13.13
N VAL A 21 -6.24 1.46 -11.95
CA VAL A 21 -5.44 1.11 -10.79
C VAL A 21 -5.72 -0.34 -10.45
N LEU A 22 -4.67 -1.14 -10.33
CA LEU A 22 -4.72 -2.51 -9.86
C LEU A 22 -4.05 -2.62 -8.48
N LEU A 23 -4.74 -3.23 -7.53
CA LEU A 23 -4.15 -3.67 -6.27
C LEU A 23 -3.74 -5.14 -6.41
N VAL A 24 -2.55 -5.49 -5.95
CA VAL A 24 -2.05 -6.86 -5.94
C VAL A 24 -1.52 -7.19 -4.55
N ALA A 25 -1.96 -8.32 -3.99
CA ALA A 25 -1.34 -8.90 -2.80
C ALA A 25 -0.27 -9.91 -3.25
N LEU A 26 0.99 -9.69 -2.87
CA LEU A 26 2.15 -10.49 -3.25
C LEU A 26 2.77 -11.15 -2.01
N ASN A 27 2.94 -12.48 -2.06
CA ASN A 27 3.71 -13.20 -1.05
C ASN A 27 5.21 -13.01 -1.31
N LYS A 28 5.82 -12.03 -0.65
CA LYS A 28 7.25 -11.77 -0.75
C LYS A 28 8.05 -12.76 0.10
N THR A 29 9.00 -13.45 -0.51
CA THR A 29 9.87 -14.46 0.11
C THR A 29 11.35 -14.05 0.13
N GLY A 30 11.71 -12.95 -0.55
CA GLY A 30 13.08 -12.46 -0.59
C GLY A 30 13.24 -11.04 -1.13
N PRO A 31 14.47 -10.50 -1.07
CA PRO A 31 14.77 -9.14 -1.52
C PRO A 31 14.54 -8.99 -3.03
N HIS A 32 14.14 -7.79 -3.46
CA HIS A 32 13.90 -7.39 -4.84
C HIS A 32 12.75 -8.11 -5.56
N GLN A 33 12.06 -9.07 -4.94
CA GLN A 33 10.97 -9.79 -5.60
C GLN A 33 9.81 -8.87 -6.00
N GLY A 34 9.46 -7.86 -5.16
CA GLY A 34 8.44 -6.87 -5.50
C GLY A 34 8.79 -6.08 -6.76
N LYS A 35 10.03 -5.58 -6.83
CA LYS A 35 10.59 -4.94 -8.02
C LYS A 35 10.53 -5.85 -9.26
N GLN A 36 11.01 -7.09 -9.14
CA GLN A 36 11.06 -8.04 -10.25
C GLN A 36 9.65 -8.34 -10.77
N PHE A 37 8.70 -8.60 -9.86
CA PHE A 37 7.30 -8.81 -10.19
C PHE A 37 6.71 -7.61 -10.94
N ILE A 38 6.93 -6.40 -10.44
CA ILE A 38 6.45 -5.17 -11.08
C ILE A 38 7.03 -5.02 -12.49
N GLN A 39 8.34 -5.20 -12.66
CA GLN A 39 8.98 -5.09 -13.97
C GLN A 39 8.40 -6.11 -14.96
N SER A 40 8.28 -7.38 -14.57
CA SER A 40 7.64 -8.40 -15.40
C SER A 40 6.18 -8.05 -15.73
N PHE A 41 5.40 -7.55 -14.76
CA PHE A 41 4.01 -7.12 -14.98
C PHE A 41 3.90 -5.95 -15.98
N LEU A 42 4.84 -5.00 -15.91
CA LEU A 42 4.88 -3.89 -16.84
C LEU A 42 5.28 -4.33 -18.26
N ASP A 43 6.10 -5.38 -18.40
CA ASP A 43 6.47 -5.92 -19.71
C ASP A 43 5.37 -6.79 -20.37
N HIS A 44 4.38 -7.27 -19.61
CA HIS A 44 3.32 -8.15 -20.13
C HIS A 44 2.21 -7.39 -20.88
N ALA A 45 2.08 -7.66 -22.20
CA ALA A 45 1.12 -7.01 -23.09
C ALA A 45 -0.35 -7.16 -22.67
N GLU A 46 -0.73 -8.28 -22.04
CA GLU A 46 -2.10 -8.54 -21.56
C GLU A 46 -2.55 -7.54 -20.48
N PHE A 47 -1.60 -6.97 -19.72
CA PHE A 47 -1.88 -5.99 -18.67
C PHE A 47 -1.62 -4.54 -19.11
N SER A 48 -1.42 -4.30 -20.40
CA SER A 48 -1.15 -2.95 -20.95
C SER A 48 -2.24 -1.92 -20.64
N ALA A 49 -3.48 -2.38 -20.41
CA ALA A 49 -4.59 -1.52 -20.02
C ALA A 49 -4.51 -1.05 -18.55
N ILE A 50 -3.62 -1.61 -17.73
CA ILE A 50 -3.40 -1.22 -16.33
C ILE A 50 -2.30 -0.15 -16.25
N GLU A 51 -2.66 1.07 -15.91
CA GLU A 51 -1.73 2.20 -15.86
C GLU A 51 -1.02 2.34 -14.52
N ILE A 52 -1.62 1.89 -13.43
CA ILE A 52 -1.02 1.91 -12.09
C ILE A 52 -1.20 0.54 -11.43
N ILE A 53 -0.13 -0.06 -10.93
CA ILE A 53 -0.16 -1.28 -10.11
C ILE A 53 0.44 -0.98 -8.73
N ILE A 54 -0.28 -1.31 -7.67
CA ILE A 54 0.16 -1.20 -6.28
C ILE A 54 0.29 -2.60 -5.73
N VAL A 55 1.50 -2.97 -5.33
CA VAL A 55 1.84 -4.30 -4.84
C VAL A 55 2.00 -4.26 -3.33
N LEU A 56 1.08 -4.90 -2.62
CA LEU A 56 1.03 -5.03 -1.17
C LEU A 56 1.50 -6.41 -0.73
N GLU A 57 1.68 -6.60 0.58
CA GLU A 57 1.94 -7.92 1.16
C GLU A 57 0.75 -8.88 1.00
N GLY A 58 1.03 -10.17 0.92
CA GLY A 58 0.05 -11.22 0.65
C GLY A 58 -1.04 -11.38 1.72
N HIS A 59 -0.77 -11.00 2.96
CA HIS A 59 -1.75 -11.05 4.06
C HIS A 59 -2.67 -9.82 4.13
N VAL A 60 -2.44 -8.79 3.31
CA VAL A 60 -3.27 -7.57 3.34
C VAL A 60 -4.59 -7.80 2.63
N ASP A 61 -5.69 -7.54 3.33
CA ASP A 61 -7.04 -7.48 2.73
C ASP A 61 -7.16 -6.24 1.83
N ILE A 62 -7.13 -6.46 0.51
CA ILE A 62 -7.16 -5.41 -0.50
C ILE A 62 -8.55 -4.81 -0.72
N GLU A 63 -9.62 -5.46 -0.25
CA GLU A 63 -10.98 -4.92 -0.27
C GLU A 63 -11.15 -3.84 0.82
N ASN A 64 -10.35 -3.91 1.88
CA ASN A 64 -10.30 -2.88 2.90
C ASN A 64 -9.39 -1.72 2.49
N ILE A 65 -9.96 -0.77 1.76
CA ILE A 65 -9.23 0.42 1.28
C ILE A 65 -8.58 1.22 2.42
N SER A 66 -9.14 1.24 3.62
CA SER A 66 -8.51 1.91 4.77
C SER A 66 -7.18 1.25 5.13
N THR A 67 -7.15 -0.09 5.17
CA THR A 67 -5.92 -0.86 5.40
C THR A 67 -4.93 -0.68 4.26
N VAL A 68 -5.39 -0.74 3.01
CA VAL A 68 -4.55 -0.51 1.81
C VAL A 68 -3.87 0.85 1.88
N MET A 69 -4.63 1.91 2.17
CA MET A 69 -4.08 3.27 2.25
C MET A 69 -3.13 3.42 3.45
N TRP A 70 -3.44 2.81 4.60
CA TRP A 70 -2.53 2.77 5.73
C TRP A 70 -1.19 2.13 5.35
N LYS A 71 -1.20 0.96 4.69
CA LYS A 71 0.02 0.31 4.19
C LYS A 71 0.77 1.17 3.20
N PHE A 72 0.05 1.71 2.22
CA PHE A 72 0.63 2.55 1.17
C PHE A 72 1.40 3.73 1.75
N PHE A 73 0.83 4.48 2.71
CA PHE A 73 1.49 5.66 3.25
C PHE A 73 2.59 5.36 4.29
N ASN A 74 2.59 4.18 4.92
CA ASN A 74 3.60 3.84 5.93
C ASN A 74 4.80 3.06 5.37
N ASN A 75 4.60 2.28 4.30
CA ASN A 75 5.63 1.38 3.78
C ASN A 75 6.40 1.95 2.59
N LEU A 76 6.06 3.16 2.13
CA LEU A 76 6.50 3.70 0.86
C LEU A 76 7.56 4.80 1.01
N ASP A 77 8.66 4.64 0.27
CA ASP A 77 9.54 5.72 -0.15
C ASP A 77 9.43 5.91 -1.67
N PRO A 78 8.82 7.00 -2.18
CA PRO A 78 8.61 7.20 -3.62
C PRO A 78 9.89 7.15 -4.47
N LYS A 79 11.06 7.51 -3.90
CA LYS A 79 12.32 7.48 -4.65
C LYS A 79 12.81 6.05 -4.87
N ARG A 80 12.55 5.15 -3.93
CA ARG A 80 12.99 3.76 -3.95
C ARG A 80 11.97 2.83 -4.62
N ASP A 81 10.69 3.09 -4.37
CA ASP A 81 9.63 2.10 -4.53
C ASP A 81 8.73 2.33 -5.75
N PHE A 82 8.94 3.44 -6.48
CA PHE A 82 8.23 3.72 -7.73
C PHE A 82 9.04 3.25 -8.94
N TYR A 83 8.37 2.50 -9.81
CA TYR A 83 8.91 1.99 -11.06
C TYR A 83 8.07 2.51 -12.22
N PHE A 84 8.67 3.34 -13.06
CA PHE A 84 8.00 3.90 -14.23
C PHE A 84 8.48 3.18 -15.49
N ASP A 85 7.54 2.71 -16.29
CA ASP A 85 7.81 2.17 -17.62
C ASP A 85 6.65 2.47 -18.58
N ALA A 86 6.97 2.89 -19.80
CA ALA A 86 6.00 3.18 -20.88
C ALA A 86 4.75 4.01 -20.46
N GLY A 87 4.90 4.95 -19.53
CA GLY A 87 3.78 5.79 -19.02
C GLY A 87 2.91 5.15 -17.93
N ARG A 88 3.24 3.91 -17.53
CA ARG A 88 2.66 3.14 -16.43
C ARG A 88 3.53 3.28 -15.17
N LEU A 89 2.91 3.05 -14.01
CA LEU A 89 3.55 3.14 -12.70
C LEU A 89 3.32 1.87 -11.90
N GLY A 90 4.40 1.21 -11.50
CA GLY A 90 4.38 0.18 -10.48
C GLY A 90 4.88 0.70 -9.14
N ILE A 91 4.18 0.34 -8.07
CA ILE A 91 4.48 0.80 -6.71
C ILE A 91 4.67 -0.42 -5.81
N ASP A 92 5.85 -0.54 -5.22
CA ASP A 92 6.18 -1.62 -4.29
C ASP A 92 5.92 -1.18 -2.83
N VAL A 93 4.80 -1.63 -2.25
CA VAL A 93 4.39 -1.38 -0.85
C VAL A 93 4.79 -2.54 0.08
N THR A 94 5.50 -3.55 -0.43
CA THR A 94 5.94 -4.72 0.34
C THR A 94 6.99 -4.35 1.39
N GLN A 95 7.24 -5.24 2.34
CA GLN A 95 8.35 -5.17 3.27
C GLN A 95 9.67 -4.99 2.54
N LYS A 96 10.52 -4.10 3.08
CA LYS A 96 11.86 -3.86 2.53
C LYS A 96 12.93 -4.54 3.33
N PHE A 97 13.87 -5.13 2.60
CA PHE A 97 15.03 -5.85 3.12
C PHE A 97 16.28 -4.96 3.13
N PRO A 98 17.29 -5.28 3.96
CA PRO A 98 18.58 -4.58 3.97
C PRO A 98 19.26 -4.49 2.59
N GLU A 99 19.14 -5.55 1.79
CA GLU A 99 19.66 -5.65 0.42
C GLU A 99 18.99 -4.66 -0.54
N GLU A 100 17.80 -4.17 -0.20
CA GLU A 100 17.05 -3.15 -0.95
C GLU A 100 17.43 -1.72 -0.51
N GLY A 101 18.42 -1.57 0.38
CA GLY A 101 18.88 -0.30 0.91
C GLY A 101 18.10 0.20 2.14
N TYR A 102 17.25 -0.64 2.73
CA TYR A 102 16.53 -0.32 3.96
C TYR A 102 17.36 -0.71 5.19
N GLN A 103 17.93 0.29 5.89
CA GLN A 103 18.91 0.03 6.94
C GLN A 103 18.32 -0.36 8.31
N GLN A 104 17.01 -0.25 8.49
CA GLN A 104 16.32 -0.56 9.74
C GLN A 104 15.68 -1.95 9.68
N SER A 105 15.34 -2.51 10.84
CA SER A 105 14.43 -3.66 10.88
C SER A 105 13.05 -3.22 10.42
N TRP A 106 12.44 -4.00 9.53
CA TRP A 106 11.05 -3.76 9.18
C TRP A 106 10.17 -3.98 10.42
N PRO A 107 9.31 -3.02 10.80
CA PRO A 107 8.51 -3.16 12.00
C PRO A 107 7.41 -4.22 11.82
N GLU A 108 7.14 -4.97 12.88
CA GLU A 108 5.94 -5.82 12.94
C GLU A 108 4.69 -4.96 13.07
N GLU A 109 3.56 -5.50 12.60
CA GLU A 109 2.27 -4.85 12.75
C GLU A 109 1.82 -4.91 14.20
N ILE A 110 1.28 -3.78 14.70
CA ILE A 110 0.74 -3.74 16.05
C ILE A 110 -0.60 -4.47 16.05
N GLU A 111 -0.62 -5.65 16.66
CA GLU A 111 -1.84 -6.42 16.85
C GLU A 111 -2.22 -6.52 18.34
N MET A 112 -3.50 -6.32 18.63
CA MET A 112 -4.05 -6.67 19.95
C MET A 112 -4.22 -8.18 20.06
N THR A 113 -3.86 -8.73 21.22
CA THR A 113 -4.08 -10.15 21.51
C THR A 113 -5.58 -10.49 21.48
N ALA A 114 -5.91 -11.73 21.13
CA ALA A 114 -7.31 -12.20 21.06
C ALA A 114 -8.02 -12.07 22.43
N GLU A 115 -7.30 -12.28 23.53
CA GLU A 115 -7.81 -12.09 24.88
C GLU A 115 -8.25 -10.63 25.11
N ILE A 116 -7.41 -9.66 24.75
CA ILE A 116 -7.73 -8.24 24.93
C ILE A 116 -8.89 -7.82 24.03
N LYS A 117 -8.93 -8.27 22.77
CA LYS A 117 -10.06 -8.04 21.86
C LYS A 117 -11.38 -8.51 22.51
N THR A 118 -11.40 -9.74 23.02
CA THR A 118 -12.58 -10.31 23.71
C THR A 118 -13.00 -9.49 24.93
N GLN A 119 -12.04 -9.06 25.76
CA GLN A 119 -12.33 -8.24 26.94
C GLN A 119 -12.92 -6.88 26.56
N VAL A 120 -12.39 -6.23 25.53
CA VAL A 120 -12.88 -4.94 25.03
C VAL A 120 -14.27 -5.09 24.43
N ASP A 121 -14.50 -6.12 23.61
CA ASP A 121 -15.80 -6.39 23.00
C ASP A 121 -16.89 -6.59 24.05
N LYS A 122 -16.60 -7.36 25.11
CA LYS A 122 -17.53 -7.55 26.22
C LYS A 122 -17.88 -6.22 26.90
N LYS A 123 -16.88 -5.42 27.25
CA LYS A 123 -17.09 -4.10 27.88
C LYS A 123 -17.87 -3.15 26.97
N TRP A 124 -17.62 -3.19 25.67
CA TRP A 124 -18.33 -2.37 24.70
C TRP A 124 -19.83 -2.68 24.70
N HIS A 125 -20.20 -3.97 24.67
CA HIS A 125 -21.59 -4.39 24.75
C HIS A 125 -22.25 -3.95 26.07
N ASP A 126 -21.58 -4.15 27.20
CA ASP A 126 -22.11 -3.81 28.53
C ASP A 126 -22.36 -2.29 28.70
N LEU A 127 -21.50 -1.46 28.07
CA LEU A 127 -21.54 -0.01 28.21
C LEU A 127 -22.49 0.68 27.21
N PHE A 128 -22.57 0.17 25.97
CA PHE A 128 -23.19 0.90 24.87
C PHE A 128 -24.37 0.18 24.20
N ASN A 129 -24.55 -1.12 24.40
CA ASN A 129 -25.65 -1.90 23.79
C ASN A 129 -26.72 -2.30 24.81
N LYS A 130 -27.18 -1.34 25.64
CA LYS A 130 -28.39 -1.52 26.47
C LYS A 130 -29.67 -1.31 25.67
#